data_AF-A0A0Q0VLG3-F1
#
_entry.id   AF-A0A0Q0VLG3-F1
#
_cell.length_a   1.000
_cell.length_b   1.000
_cell.length_c   1.000
_cell.angle_alpha   90.00
_cell.angle_beta   90.00
_cell.angle_gamma   90.00
#
_symmetry.space_group_name_H-M   'P 1'
#
loop_
_entity.id
_entity.type
_entity.pdbx_description
1 polymer ?
#
loop_
_entity_poly.entity_id
_entity_poly.type
_entity_poly.pdbx_seq_one_letter_code
_entity_poly.pdbx_strand_id
1 'polypeptide(L)'
;MENKNTGFDLKSEIYNFLTKNRNMEYTADEILKSMNISLDDYFTLHIDLARLIWEGKIKYRDIIDQNGKIKRFYSIDEGPRK
;
A
#
# COMPACT_ATOMS: atom_id res chain seq x y z
N MET A 1 -30.16 -18.63 6.35
CA MET A 1 -29.62 -17.48 7.09
C MET A 1 -28.24 -17.21 6.53
N GLU A 2 -28.08 -16.04 5.90
CA GLU A 2 -26.88 -15.65 5.17
C GLU A 2 -25.68 -15.51 6.11
N ASN A 3 -24.63 -16.29 5.89
CA ASN A 3 -23.30 -15.96 6.43
C ASN A 3 -22.74 -14.82 5.58
N LYS A 4 -22.85 -13.59 6.08
CA LYS A 4 -22.17 -12.42 5.53
C LYS A 4 -20.66 -12.66 5.66
N ASN A 5 -20.03 -13.18 4.62
CA ASN A 5 -18.60 -13.00 4.40
C ASN A 5 -18.37 -11.49 4.30
N THR A 6 -18.05 -10.83 5.41
CA THR A 6 -17.35 -9.56 5.40
C THR A 6 -15.96 -9.86 4.86
N GLY A 7 -15.86 -9.96 3.53
CA GLY A 7 -14.61 -10.16 2.83
C GLY A 7 -13.67 -9.03 3.21
N PHE A 8 -12.55 -9.38 3.83
CA PHE A 8 -11.48 -8.43 4.10
C PHE A 8 -11.00 -7.85 2.77
N ASP A 9 -11.32 -6.58 2.52
CA ASP A 9 -10.88 -5.87 1.31
C ASP A 9 -9.54 -5.19 1.59
N LEU A 10 -8.48 -5.96 1.36
CA LEU A 10 -7.11 -5.53 1.58
C LEU A 10 -6.78 -4.22 0.84
N LYS A 11 -7.26 -4.05 -0.41
CA LYS A 11 -7.03 -2.83 -1.19
C LYS A 11 -7.57 -1.59 -0.49
N SER A 12 -8.79 -1.65 0.02
CA SER A 12 -9.41 -0.54 0.74
C SER A 12 -8.68 -0.24 2.05
N GLU A 13 -8.23 -1.26 2.77
CA GLU A 13 -7.46 -1.08 3.99
C GLU A 13 -6.09 -0.45 3.75
N ILE A 14 -5.37 -0.85 2.69
CA ILE A 14 -4.10 -0.22 2.29
C ILE A 14 -4.33 1.27 2.00
N TYR A 15 -5.35 1.58 1.20
CA TYR A 15 -5.65 2.96 0.84
C TYR A 15 -6.04 3.81 2.06
N ASN A 16 -6.86 3.25 2.96
CA ASN A 16 -7.23 3.89 4.22
C ASN A 16 -6.01 4.16 5.10
N PHE A 17 -5.10 3.19 5.21
CA PHE A 17 -3.85 3.34 5.94
C PHE A 17 -2.99 4.48 5.39
N LEU A 18 -2.75 4.49 4.07
CA LEU A 18 -1.95 5.53 3.43
C LEU A 18 -2.62 6.91 3.52
N THR A 19 -3.95 6.97 3.48
CA THR A 19 -4.71 8.22 3.62
C THR A 19 -4.58 8.82 5.02
N LYS A 20 -4.71 7.98 6.07
CA LYS A 20 -4.50 8.41 7.46
C LYS A 20 -3.07 8.91 7.70
N ASN A 21 -2.10 8.40 6.94
CA ASN A 21 -0.70 8.74 7.04
C ASN A 21 -0.17 9.49 5.80
N ARG A 22 -1.00 10.34 5.17
CA ARG A 22 -0.71 11.01 3.87
C ARG A 22 0.59 11.80 3.78
N ASN A 23 1.20 12.16 4.91
CA ASN A 23 2.45 12.91 4.98
C ASN A 23 3.71 12.02 5.07
N MET A 24 3.54 10.69 5.05
CA MET A 24 4.62 9.71 5.15
C MET A 24 4.65 8.80 3.93
N GLU A 25 5.81 8.19 3.67
CA GLU A 25 6.00 7.17 2.65
C GLU A 25 6.33 5.84 3.34
N TYR A 26 5.81 4.72 2.82
CA TYR A 26 5.96 3.40 3.42
C TYR A 26 6.40 2.36 2.39
N THR A 27 7.20 1.41 2.81
CA THR A 27 7.46 0.19 2.04
C THR A 27 6.34 -0.84 2.19
N ALA A 28 6.28 -1.81 1.28
CA ALA A 28 5.32 -2.92 1.37
C ALA A 28 5.43 -3.65 2.73
N ASP A 29 6.67 -3.90 3.19
CA ASP A 29 6.91 -4.57 4.47
C ASP A 29 6.42 -3.74 5.68
N GLU A 30 6.57 -2.41 5.62
CA GLU A 30 6.08 -1.51 6.67
C GLU A 30 4.55 -1.47 6.68
N ILE A 31 3.91 -1.42 5.51
CA ILE A 31 2.44 -1.49 5.37
C ILE A 31 1.92 -2.79 5.97
N LEU A 32 2.51 -3.93 5.59
CA LEU A 32 2.11 -5.24 6.10
C LEU A 32 2.22 -5.33 7.62
N LYS A 33 3.34 -4.87 8.19
CA LYS A 33 3.57 -4.83 9.64
C LYS A 33 2.58 -3.91 10.34
N SER A 34 2.35 -2.71 9.82
CA SER A 34 1.44 -1.73 10.43
C SER A 34 -0.01 -2.21 10.43
N MET A 35 -0.41 -3.00 9.45
CA MET A 35 -1.77 -3.53 9.32
C MET A 35 -1.95 -4.90 10.00
N ASN A 36 -0.89 -5.49 10.55
CA ASN A 36 -0.89 -6.83 11.16
C ASN A 36 -1.45 -7.92 10.21
N ILE A 37 -1.08 -7.82 8.94
CA ILE A 37 -1.48 -8.78 7.89
C ILE A 37 -0.49 -9.95 7.86
N SER A 38 -0.96 -11.16 7.54
CA SER A 38 -0.09 -12.34 7.40
C SER A 38 0.91 -12.16 6.25
N LEU A 39 2.09 -12.76 6.40
CA LEU A 39 3.07 -12.88 5.31
C LEU A 39 2.48 -13.60 4.08
N ASP A 40 1.48 -14.46 4.26
CA ASP A 40 0.81 -15.17 3.16
C ASP A 40 0.07 -14.21 2.21
N ASP A 41 -0.34 -13.03 2.71
CA ASP A 41 -1.02 -12.00 1.92
C ASP A 41 -0.04 -11.02 1.26
N TYR A 42 1.28 -11.25 1.39
CA TYR A 42 2.30 -10.36 0.81
C TYR A 42 2.18 -10.23 -0.70
N PHE A 43 1.87 -11.33 -1.40
CA PHE A 43 1.66 -11.30 -2.84
C PHE A 43 0.41 -10.48 -3.21
N THR A 44 -0.68 -10.67 -2.46
CA THR A 44 -1.94 -9.92 -2.63
C THR A 44 -1.73 -8.43 -2.38
N LEU A 45 -0.94 -8.06 -1.38
CA LEU A 45 -0.55 -6.67 -1.09
C LEU A 45 0.09 -6.00 -2.31
N HIS A 46 1.03 -6.67 -2.99
CA HIS A 46 1.67 -6.10 -4.19
C HIS A 46 0.70 -5.91 -5.34
N ILE A 47 -0.23 -6.85 -5.54
CA ILE A 47 -1.28 -6.71 -6.56
C ILE A 47 -2.16 -5.49 -6.26
N ASP A 48 -2.58 -5.32 -5.01
CA ASP A 48 -3.47 -4.23 -4.63
C ASP A 48 -2.77 -2.87 -4.62
N LEU A 49 -1.48 -2.81 -4.24
CA LEU A 49 -0.65 -1.62 -4.44
C LEU A 49 -0.55 -1.24 -5.92
N ALA A 50 -0.29 -2.21 -6.81
CA ALA A 50 -0.23 -1.97 -8.25
C ALA A 50 -1.56 -1.43 -8.81
N ARG A 51 -2.69 -1.99 -8.36
CA ARG A 51 -4.03 -1.51 -8.72
C ARG A 51 -4.26 -0.07 -8.27
N LEU A 52 -3.92 0.26 -7.02
CA LEU A 52 -4.06 1.62 -6.49
C LEU A 52 -3.19 2.65 -7.26
N ILE A 53 -2.01 2.23 -7.71
CA ILE A 53 -1.14 3.05 -8.59
C ILE A 53 -1.82 3.28 -9.94
N TRP A 54 -2.33 2.23 -10.59
CA TRP A 54 -3.04 2.36 -11.86
C TRP A 54 -4.32 3.20 -11.76
N GLU A 55 -4.99 3.16 -10.61
CA GLU A 55 -6.14 4.02 -10.31
C GLU A 55 -5.75 5.49 -10.02
N GLY A 56 -4.45 5.81 -9.95
CA GLY A 56 -3.95 7.16 -9.63
C GLY A 56 -4.22 7.61 -8.20
N LYS A 57 -4.47 6.66 -7.28
CA LYS A 57 -4.78 6.95 -5.87
C LYS A 57 -3.53 7.07 -5.01
N ILE A 58 -2.50 6.32 -5.38
CA ILE A 58 -1.21 6.32 -4.71
C ILE A 58 -0.11 6.43 -5.76
N LYS A 59 1.05 6.89 -5.32
CA LYS A 59 2.28 6.94 -6.12
C LYS A 59 3.37 6.12 -5.43
N TYR A 60 4.42 5.84 -6.18
CA TYR A 60 5.61 5.20 -5.63
C TYR A 60 6.88 5.95 -6.01
N ARG A 61 7.92 5.76 -5.19
CA ARG A 61 9.28 6.23 -5.45
C ARG A 61 10.27 5.12 -5.11
N ASP A 62 11.22 4.90 -6.01
CA ASP A 62 12.30 3.96 -5.80
C ASP A 62 13.55 4.71 -5.31
N ILE A 63 14.19 4.19 -4.25
CA ILE A 63 15.44 4.70 -3.70
C ILE A 63 16.45 3.55 -3.70
N ILE A 64 17.69 3.83 -4.14
CA ILE A 64 18.78 2.87 -4.04
C ILE A 64 19.40 2.99 -2.65
N ASP A 65 19.41 1.90 -1.89
CA ASP A 65 20.04 1.87 -0.57
C ASP A 65 21.58 1.87 -0.68
N GLN A 66 22.24 2.01 0.46
CA GLN A 66 23.70 1.98 0.57
C GLN A 66 24.37 0.66 0.09
N ASN A 67 23.59 -0.41 -0.11
CA ASN A 67 24.04 -1.69 -0.64
C ASN A 67 23.71 -1.86 -2.14
N GLY A 68 23.22 -0.82 -2.81
CA GLY A 68 22.81 -0.89 -4.21
C GLY A 68 21.45 -1.57 -4.45
N LYS A 69 20.69 -1.87 -3.41
CA LYS A 69 19.35 -2.49 -3.53
C LYS A 69 18.28 -1.43 -3.71
N ILE A 70 17.32 -1.72 -4.58
CA ILE A 70 16.15 -0.85 -4.79
C ILE A 70 15.16 -1.06 -3.64
N LYS A 71 14.78 0.02 -2.98
CA LYS A 71 13.71 0.07 -1.98
C LYS A 71 12.60 0.97 -2.50
N ARG A 72 11.39 0.41 -2.64
CA ARG A 72 10.20 1.11 -3.13
C ARG A 72 9.35 1.61 -1.97
N PHE A 73 9.02 2.89 -2.02
CA PHE A 73 8.17 3.58 -1.07
C PHE A 73 6.86 4.00 -1.75
N TYR A 74 5.75 3.93 -1.01
CA TYR A 74 4.39 4.23 -1.47
C TYR A 74 3.78 5.34 -0.60
N SER A 75 3.03 6.24 -1.23
CA SER A 75 2.32 7.33 -0.55
C SER A 75 1.05 7.70 -1.31
N ILE A 76 0.15 8.47 -0.70
CA ILE A 76 -1.01 9.03 -1.39
C ILE A 76 -0.55 9.91 -2.57
N ASP A 77 -1.26 9.81 -3.68
CA ASP A 77 -1.12 10.75 -4.79
C ASP A 77 -2.12 11.91 -4.58
N GLU A 78 -1.60 13.08 -4.19
CA GLU A 78 -2.41 14.30 -4.05
C GLU A 78 -2.72 14.96 -5.41
N GLY A 79 -2.26 14.36 -6.52
CA GLY A 79 -2.33 14.95 -7.85
C GLY A 79 -1.43 16.18 -8.01
N PRO A 80 -1.50 16.88 -9.15
CA PRO A 80 -0.80 18.14 -9.32
C PRO A 80 -1.39 19.19 -8.37
N ARG A 81 -0.56 19.73 -7.47
CA ARG A 81 -0.92 20.90 -6.67
C ARG A 81 -1.19 22.05 -7.63
N LYS A 82 -2.44 22.56 -7.62
CA LYS A 82 -2.83 23.76 -8.38
C LYS A 82 -2.10 25.00 -7.89
#